data_AF-A0A4Y2IK85-F1
#
_entry.id   AF-A0A4Y2IK85-F1
#
_cell.length_a   1.000
_cell.length_b   1.000
_cell.length_c   1.000
_cell.angle_alpha   90.00
_cell.angle_beta   90.00
_cell.angle_gamma   90.00
#
_symmetry.space_group_name_H-M   'P 1'
#
loop_
_entity.id
_entity.type
_entity.pdbx_description
1 polymer ?
#
loop_
_entity_poly.entity_id
_entity_poly.type
_entity_poly.pdbx_seq_one_letter_code
_entity_poly.pdbx_strand_id
1 'polypeptide(L)'
;MMRKRKNNIMARERFLKTLMTTEEPSQYEELARVTTAALTKITAVLHKARVSSDNRKLVQTELETLASVLFDKVEDNGSLKTQVALLQAENAALQEQIAAPRQQGPPAPNQGQAQPQQVSKSYSENLKEKAKKRPPPRHVSLVYPRSGETSSEEVKDTLIKEVDLSKAKLGIKNIRKISKGGIAIECRSNKDLGKLLDEINANQKISTTLEARIPAKKLPRVIQYDVDKTVTREQLLSKITVQNELNDKALKVLFNINARAHNK
;
A
#
# COMPACT_ATOMS: atom_id res chain seq x y z
N MET A 1 -14.58 -69.69 -1.67
CA MET A 1 -15.37 -68.65 -2.37
C MET A 1 -15.83 -67.46 -1.51
N MET A 2 -16.06 -67.62 -0.20
CA MET A 2 -16.65 -66.57 0.67
C MET A 2 -15.73 -65.35 0.97
N ARG A 3 -14.40 -65.49 0.99
CA ARG A 3 -13.47 -64.38 1.30
C ARG A 3 -13.38 -63.32 0.19
N LYS A 4 -13.43 -63.72 -1.09
CA LYS A 4 -13.41 -62.77 -2.23
C LYS A 4 -14.68 -61.92 -2.31
N ARG A 5 -15.84 -62.48 -1.95
CA ARG A 5 -17.11 -61.72 -1.88
C ARG A 5 -17.11 -60.69 -0.75
N LYS A 6 -16.61 -61.03 0.44
CA LYS A 6 -16.50 -60.07 1.56
C LYS A 6 -15.56 -58.90 1.25
N ASN A 7 -14.42 -59.13 0.60
CA ASN A 7 -13.50 -58.05 0.22
C ASN A 7 -14.08 -57.11 -0.85
N ASN A 8 -14.90 -57.63 -1.77
CA ASN A 8 -15.56 -56.81 -2.80
C ASN A 8 -16.70 -55.97 -2.20
N ILE A 9 -17.46 -56.53 -1.26
CA ILE A 9 -18.52 -55.80 -0.53
C ILE A 9 -17.91 -54.68 0.34
N MET A 10 -16.83 -54.96 1.07
CA MET A 10 -16.11 -53.95 1.87
C MET A 10 -15.50 -52.84 1.01
N ALA A 11 -15.03 -53.16 -0.21
CA ALA A 11 -14.53 -52.16 -1.15
C ALA A 11 -15.65 -51.27 -1.71
N ARG A 12 -16.82 -51.87 -2.02
CA ARG A 12 -18.02 -51.13 -2.44
C ARG A 12 -18.61 -50.26 -1.33
N GLU A 13 -18.65 -50.74 -0.09
CA GLU A 13 -19.12 -49.96 1.05
C GLU A 13 -18.17 -48.81 1.41
N ARG A 14 -16.85 -48.99 1.26
CA ARG A 14 -15.89 -47.89 1.37
C ARG A 14 -16.07 -46.86 0.25
N PHE A 15 -16.28 -47.31 -0.99
CA PHE A 15 -16.52 -46.42 -2.12
C PHE A 15 -17.85 -45.65 -1.99
N LEU A 16 -18.91 -46.29 -1.48
CA LEU A 16 -20.19 -45.65 -1.20
C LEU A 16 -20.13 -44.70 0.02
N LYS A 17 -19.34 -45.02 1.06
CA LYS A 17 -19.06 -44.08 2.15
C LYS A 17 -18.32 -42.83 1.67
N THR A 18 -17.38 -42.97 0.73
CA THR A 18 -16.65 -41.84 0.13
C THR A 18 -17.56 -40.96 -0.76
N LEU A 19 -18.61 -41.52 -1.35
CA LEU A 19 -19.59 -40.77 -2.17
C LEU A 19 -20.69 -40.07 -1.36
N MET A 20 -20.86 -40.42 -0.08
CA MET A 20 -21.93 -39.90 0.79
C MET A 20 -21.47 -38.81 1.76
N THR A 21 -20.17 -38.51 1.84
CA THR A 21 -19.66 -37.27 2.45
C THR A 21 -19.63 -36.17 1.39
N THR A 22 -20.79 -35.53 1.19
CA THR A 22 -20.89 -34.26 0.45
C THR A 22 -20.49 -33.11 1.36
N GLU A 23 -19.22 -33.07 1.76
CA GLU A 23 -18.59 -31.79 2.07
C GLU A 23 -17.83 -31.42 0.79
N GLU A 24 -18.13 -30.25 0.22
CA GLU A 24 -17.29 -29.72 -0.85
C GLU A 24 -15.85 -29.73 -0.34
N PRO A 25 -14.89 -30.33 -1.08
CA PRO A 25 -13.51 -30.35 -0.66
C PRO A 25 -13.10 -28.91 -0.37
N SER A 26 -12.52 -28.69 0.82
CA SER A 26 -12.03 -27.37 1.19
C SER A 26 -11.19 -26.82 0.05
N GLN A 27 -11.32 -25.52 -0.26
CA GLN A 27 -10.58 -24.88 -1.35
C GLN A 27 -9.07 -25.15 -1.27
N TYR A 28 -8.58 -25.41 -0.05
CA TYR A 28 -7.22 -25.85 0.24
C TYR A 28 -6.90 -27.27 -0.26
N GLU A 29 -7.82 -28.22 -0.06
CA GLU A 29 -7.66 -29.62 -0.45
C GLU A 29 -7.67 -29.79 -1.97
N GLU A 30 -8.55 -29.06 -2.66
CA GLU A 30 -8.56 -29.05 -4.12
C GLU A 30 -7.27 -28.47 -4.70
N LEU A 31 -6.80 -27.34 -4.16
CA LEU A 31 -5.54 -26.72 -4.58
C LEU A 31 -4.34 -27.63 -4.30
N ALA A 32 -4.30 -28.29 -3.14
CA ALA A 32 -3.23 -29.22 -2.78
C ALA A 32 -3.15 -30.39 -3.77
N ARG A 33 -4.31 -30.96 -4.11
CA ARG A 33 -4.42 -32.05 -5.09
C ARG A 33 -3.94 -31.62 -6.48
N VAL A 34 -4.39 -30.45 -6.97
CA VAL A 34 -4.01 -29.93 -8.30
C VAL A 34 -2.52 -29.60 -8.35
N THR A 35 -1.99 -28.96 -7.31
CA THR A 35 -0.56 -28.59 -7.23
C THR A 35 0.33 -29.82 -7.22
N THR A 36 -0.02 -30.84 -6.42
CA THR A 36 0.72 -32.11 -6.37
C THR A 36 0.69 -32.84 -7.71
N ALA A 37 -0.46 -32.88 -8.38
CA ALA A 37 -0.59 -33.48 -9.70
C ALA A 37 0.24 -32.74 -10.76
N ALA A 38 0.31 -31.40 -10.69
CA ALA A 38 1.13 -30.59 -11.58
C ALA A 38 2.63 -30.83 -11.35
N LEU A 39 3.10 -30.83 -10.10
CA LEU A 39 4.50 -31.13 -9.75
C LEU A 39 4.95 -32.50 -10.26
N THR A 40 4.08 -33.50 -10.12
CA THR A 40 4.34 -34.87 -10.61
C THR A 40 4.49 -34.91 -12.13
N LYS A 41 3.60 -34.22 -12.86
CA LYS A 41 3.68 -34.11 -14.33
C LYS A 41 4.93 -33.38 -14.79
N ILE A 42 5.28 -32.26 -14.15
CA ILE A 42 6.47 -31.48 -14.51
C ILE A 42 7.73 -32.32 -14.27
N THR A 43 7.81 -33.02 -13.14
CA THR A 43 8.92 -33.93 -12.85
C THR A 43 9.06 -35.01 -13.93
N ALA A 44 7.95 -35.63 -14.35
CA ALA A 44 7.98 -36.62 -15.43
C ALA A 44 8.46 -36.02 -16.77
N VAL A 45 8.03 -34.80 -17.10
CA VAL A 45 8.47 -34.08 -18.31
C VAL A 45 9.96 -33.75 -18.26
N LEU A 46 10.47 -33.28 -17.13
CA LEU A 46 11.90 -32.98 -16.95
C LEU A 46 12.78 -34.23 -17.11
N HIS A 47 12.29 -35.39 -16.63
CA HIS A 47 12.94 -36.68 -16.87
C HIS A 47 12.95 -37.05 -18.36
N LYS A 48 11.82 -36.86 -19.06
CA LYS A 48 11.69 -37.18 -20.49
C LYS A 48 12.51 -36.24 -21.39
N ALA A 49 12.63 -34.97 -21.00
CA ALA A 49 13.34 -33.93 -21.76
C ALA A 49 14.87 -33.99 -21.64
N ARG A 50 15.44 -34.99 -20.95
CA ARG A 50 16.88 -35.17 -20.74
C ARG A 50 17.59 -33.93 -20.18
N VAL A 51 16.88 -33.15 -19.36
CA VAL A 51 17.46 -32.03 -18.61
C VAL A 51 18.54 -32.57 -17.67
N SER A 52 19.68 -31.87 -17.59
CA SER A 52 20.79 -32.21 -16.69
C SER A 52 20.29 -32.34 -15.24
N SER A 53 20.90 -33.25 -14.47
CA SER A 53 20.52 -33.48 -13.07
C SER A 53 20.46 -32.20 -12.24
N ASP A 54 21.42 -31.28 -12.42
CA ASP A 54 21.49 -30.04 -11.65
C ASP A 54 20.35 -29.08 -11.99
N ASN A 55 20.10 -28.84 -13.29
CA ASN A 55 18.94 -28.05 -13.73
C ASN A 55 17.61 -28.67 -13.29
N ARG A 56 17.50 -30.01 -13.24
CA ARG A 56 16.28 -30.68 -12.75
C ARG A 56 16.05 -30.40 -11.28
N LYS A 57 17.10 -30.52 -10.46
CA LYS A 57 17.05 -30.19 -9.03
C LYS A 57 16.67 -28.73 -8.81
N LEU A 58 17.30 -27.81 -9.55
CA LEU A 58 17.00 -26.39 -9.46
C LEU A 58 15.52 -26.11 -9.77
N VAL A 59 14.99 -26.66 -10.86
CA VAL A 59 13.57 -26.50 -11.22
C VAL A 59 12.64 -27.12 -10.18
N GLN A 60 12.99 -28.27 -9.61
CA GLN A 60 12.21 -28.91 -8.54
C GLN A 60 12.17 -28.05 -7.27
N THR A 61 13.32 -27.53 -6.82
CA THR A 61 13.39 -26.67 -5.63
C THR A 61 12.60 -25.37 -5.81
N GLU A 62 12.66 -24.73 -6.97
CA GLU A 62 11.87 -23.53 -7.26
C GLU A 62 10.36 -23.83 -7.31
N LEU A 63 9.97 -24.98 -7.86
CA LEU A 63 8.58 -25.41 -7.91
C LEU A 63 8.02 -25.75 -6.52
N GLU A 64 8.81 -26.39 -5.66
CA GLU A 64 8.45 -26.67 -4.27
C GLU A 64 8.29 -25.36 -3.47
N THR A 65 9.22 -24.42 -3.66
CA THR A 65 9.15 -23.09 -3.05
C THR A 65 7.88 -22.34 -3.48
N LEU A 66 7.55 -22.37 -4.77
CA LEU A 66 6.34 -21.75 -5.29
C LEU A 66 5.07 -22.41 -4.72
N ALA A 67 5.06 -23.73 -4.57
CA ALA A 67 3.94 -24.46 -3.96
C ALA A 67 3.73 -24.04 -2.50
N SER A 68 4.78 -23.95 -1.70
CA SER A 68 4.70 -23.44 -0.32
C SER A 68 4.10 -22.04 -0.25
N VAL A 69 4.58 -21.11 -1.08
CA VAL A 69 4.05 -19.73 -1.13
C VAL A 69 2.56 -19.68 -1.54
N LEU A 70 2.12 -20.59 -2.42
CA LEU A 70 0.72 -20.67 -2.82
C LEU A 70 -0.17 -21.15 -1.66
N PHE A 71 0.29 -22.13 -0.87
CA PHE A 71 -0.45 -22.60 0.30
C PHE A 71 -0.59 -21.52 1.37
N ASP A 72 0.48 -20.81 1.71
CA ASP A 72 0.45 -19.70 2.68
C ASP A 72 -0.58 -18.62 2.26
N LYS A 73 -0.59 -18.25 0.98
CA LYS A 73 -1.54 -17.26 0.45
C LYS A 73 -3.00 -17.72 0.49
N VAL A 74 -3.25 -19.01 0.40
CA VAL A 74 -4.61 -19.55 0.51
C VAL A 74 -5.10 -19.50 1.95
N GLU A 75 -4.23 -19.77 2.92
CA GLU A 75 -4.53 -19.60 4.34
C GLU A 75 -4.84 -18.14 4.69
N ASP A 76 -4.04 -17.20 4.18
CA ASP A 76 -4.29 -15.75 4.32
C ASP A 76 -5.65 -15.35 3.73
N ASN A 77 -5.97 -15.82 2.52
CA ASN A 77 -7.26 -15.54 1.87
C ASN A 77 -8.44 -16.12 2.66
N GLY A 78 -8.29 -17.31 3.25
CA GLY A 78 -9.29 -17.90 4.15
C GLY A 78 -9.53 -17.04 5.39
N SER A 79 -8.45 -16.59 6.03
CA SER A 79 -8.50 -15.71 7.20
C SER A 79 -9.18 -14.38 6.88
N LEU A 80 -8.85 -13.77 5.74
CA LEU A 80 -9.47 -12.54 5.26
C LEU A 80 -10.97 -12.72 4.98
N LYS A 81 -11.37 -13.84 4.35
CA LYS A 81 -12.78 -14.14 4.07
C LYS A 81 -13.60 -14.27 5.35
N THR A 82 -13.05 -14.92 6.38
CA THR A 82 -13.68 -15.03 7.71
C THR A 82 -13.84 -13.67 8.37
N GLN A 83 -12.82 -12.81 8.31
CA GLN A 83 -12.90 -11.46 8.87
C GLN A 83 -13.96 -10.60 8.17
N VAL A 84 -14.07 -10.70 6.84
CA VAL A 84 -15.10 -10.00 6.06
C VAL A 84 -16.51 -10.45 6.49
N ALA A 85 -16.71 -11.76 6.66
CA ALA A 85 -18.01 -12.29 7.10
C ALA A 85 -18.39 -11.77 8.50
N LEU A 86 -17.44 -11.72 9.44
CA LEU A 86 -17.67 -11.17 10.79
C LEU A 86 -18.07 -9.68 10.75
N LEU A 87 -17.35 -8.87 9.97
CA LEU A 87 -17.66 -7.44 9.83
C LEU A 87 -19.00 -7.21 9.13
N GLN A 88 -19.38 -8.07 8.18
CA GLN A 88 -20.71 -8.00 7.55
C GLN A 88 -21.82 -8.34 8.54
N ALA A 89 -21.63 -9.35 9.38
CA ALA A 89 -22.58 -9.70 10.43
C ALA A 89 -22.73 -8.59 11.48
N GLU A 90 -21.62 -7.97 11.91
CA GLU A 90 -21.64 -6.83 12.84
C GLU A 90 -22.38 -5.62 12.24
N ASN A 91 -22.11 -5.30 10.97
CA ASN A 91 -22.82 -4.23 10.28
C ASN A 91 -24.32 -4.50 10.15
N ALA A 92 -24.73 -5.75 9.90
CA ALA A 92 -26.14 -6.14 9.84
C ALA A 92 -26.82 -5.99 11.21
N ALA A 93 -26.16 -6.44 12.29
CA ALA A 93 -26.68 -6.31 13.66
C ALA A 93 -26.85 -4.84 14.08
N LEU A 94 -25.90 -3.97 13.72
CA LEU A 94 -26.01 -2.53 13.96
C LEU A 94 -27.14 -1.88 13.16
N GLN A 95 -27.38 -2.32 11.91
CA GLN A 95 -28.51 -1.85 11.12
C GLN A 95 -29.85 -2.29 11.70
N GLU A 96 -29.96 -3.51 12.23
CA GLU A 96 -31.16 -3.99 12.92
C GLU A 96 -31.45 -3.20 14.21
N GLN A 97 -30.42 -2.85 14.98
CA GLN A 97 -30.58 -2.01 16.18
C GLN A 97 -31.05 -0.58 15.85
N ILE A 98 -30.69 -0.06 14.68
CA ILE A 98 -31.16 1.24 14.19
C ILE A 98 -32.59 1.14 13.64
N ALA A 99 -32.98 -0.01 13.07
CA ALA A 99 -34.29 -0.24 12.45
C ALA A 99 -35.39 -0.70 13.42
N ALA A 100 -35.06 -1.10 14.66
CA ALA A 100 -36.05 -1.55 15.64
C ALA A 100 -36.98 -0.38 16.08
N PRO A 101 -38.31 -0.53 15.99
CA PRO A 101 -39.24 0.52 16.42
C PRO A 101 -39.22 0.66 17.94
N ARG A 102 -38.89 1.87 18.43
CA ARG A 102 -39.15 2.25 19.83
C ARG A 102 -40.65 2.10 20.11
N GLN A 103 -41.02 1.22 21.04
CA GLN A 103 -42.40 1.13 21.52
C GLN A 103 -42.80 2.47 22.14
N GLN A 104 -43.74 3.17 21.50
CA GLN A 104 -44.35 4.40 21.99
C GLN A 104 -45.56 4.04 22.85
N GLY A 105 -45.49 4.33 24.16
CA GLY A 105 -46.67 4.48 25.01
C GLY A 105 -47.34 5.86 24.80
N PRO A 106 -48.61 6.05 25.24
CA PRO A 106 -49.49 7.12 24.76
C PRO A 106 -49.07 8.55 25.17
N PRO A 107 -49.53 9.59 24.45
CA PRO A 107 -48.96 10.94 24.53
C PRO A 107 -49.54 11.73 25.72
N ALA A 108 -48.66 12.35 26.49
CA ALA A 108 -48.98 13.47 27.39
C ALA A 108 -48.08 14.67 27.04
N PRO A 109 -48.58 15.92 27.19
CA PRO A 109 -48.03 17.07 26.48
C PRO A 109 -46.78 17.68 27.15
N ASN A 110 -45.81 18.01 26.29
CA ASN A 110 -44.74 19.01 26.42
C ASN A 110 -44.32 19.47 27.83
N GLN A 111 -43.12 19.07 28.27
CA GLN A 111 -42.14 19.98 28.87
C GLN A 111 -40.71 19.56 28.46
N GLY A 112 -39.90 20.57 28.11
CA GLY A 112 -38.64 20.42 27.39
C GLY A 112 -37.58 19.57 28.10
N GLN A 113 -36.95 18.70 27.32
CA GLN A 113 -35.64 18.14 27.64
C GLN A 113 -34.82 18.15 26.35
N ALA A 114 -33.71 18.89 26.39
CA ALA A 114 -32.71 18.85 25.35
C ALA A 114 -32.29 17.39 25.13
N GLN A 115 -32.56 16.87 23.94
CA GLN A 115 -32.02 15.57 23.53
C GLN A 115 -30.50 15.69 23.55
N PRO A 116 -29.76 14.75 24.16
CA PRO A 116 -28.34 14.66 23.90
C PRO A 116 -28.21 14.31 22.41
N GLN A 117 -27.86 15.30 21.60
CA GLN A 117 -27.40 15.08 20.24
C GLN A 117 -26.30 14.02 20.34
N GLN A 118 -26.55 12.81 19.83
CA GLN A 118 -25.46 11.89 19.54
C GLN A 118 -24.56 12.64 18.58
N VAL A 119 -23.44 13.15 19.11
CA VAL A 119 -22.42 13.85 18.33
C VAL A 119 -21.84 12.79 17.41
N SER A 120 -22.45 12.61 16.24
CA SER A 120 -21.85 11.83 15.18
C SER A 120 -20.55 12.56 14.85
N LYS A 121 -19.43 11.93 15.18
CA LYS A 121 -18.11 12.47 14.89
C LYS A 121 -18.10 12.98 13.45
N SER A 122 -17.64 14.20 13.23
CA SER A 122 -17.54 14.77 11.88
C SER A 122 -16.73 13.82 11.00
N TYR A 123 -16.97 13.81 9.68
CA TYR A 123 -16.12 13.07 8.73
C TYR A 123 -14.63 13.36 8.97
N SER A 124 -14.31 14.61 9.31
CA SER A 124 -12.96 15.04 9.68
C SER A 124 -12.43 14.38 10.97
N GLU A 125 -13.27 14.11 11.96
CA GLU A 125 -12.88 13.46 13.22
C GLU A 125 -12.66 11.96 13.04
N ASN A 126 -13.52 11.31 12.26
CA ASN A 126 -13.33 9.90 11.88
C ASN A 126 -12.04 9.70 11.08
N LEU A 127 -11.66 10.66 10.23
CA LEU A 127 -10.37 10.65 9.52
C LEU A 127 -9.18 10.86 10.46
N LYS A 128 -9.30 11.72 11.49
CA LYS A 128 -8.23 11.93 12.48
C LYS A 128 -7.97 10.66 13.30
N GLU A 129 -9.03 9.95 13.69
CA GLU A 129 -8.93 8.70 14.46
C GLU A 129 -8.31 7.56 13.63
N LYS A 130 -8.59 7.53 12.32
CA LYS A 130 -8.00 6.56 11.38
C LYS A 130 -6.68 7.03 10.77
N ALA A 131 -6.16 8.19 11.15
CA ALA A 131 -4.90 8.69 10.62
C ALA A 131 -3.74 7.82 11.13
N LYS A 132 -3.28 6.88 10.29
CA LYS A 132 -2.06 6.10 10.55
C LYS A 132 -0.96 7.07 10.98
N LYS A 133 -0.24 6.74 12.07
CA LYS A 133 0.94 7.50 12.50
C LYS A 133 1.83 7.70 11.27
N ARG A 134 2.08 8.97 10.92
CA ARG A 134 2.87 9.28 9.73
C ARG A 134 4.21 8.55 9.83
N PRO A 135 4.71 7.95 8.73
CA PRO A 135 6.02 7.33 8.76
C PRO A 135 7.06 8.36 9.23
N PRO A 136 8.11 7.91 9.94
CA PRO A 136 9.13 8.82 10.45
C PRO A 136 9.73 9.67 9.31
N PRO A 137 10.06 10.94 9.57
CA PRO A 137 10.64 11.82 8.55
C PRO A 137 11.90 11.20 7.94
N ARG A 138 12.00 11.23 6.61
CA ARG A 138 13.20 10.79 5.90
C ARG A 138 14.20 11.93 5.83
N HIS A 139 15.46 11.66 6.15
CA HIS A 139 16.55 12.61 6.02
C HIS A 139 17.13 12.48 4.62
N VAL A 140 16.79 13.39 3.71
CA VAL A 140 17.16 13.28 2.29
C VAL A 140 17.91 14.53 1.84
N SER A 141 19.04 14.34 1.16
CA SER A 141 19.73 15.38 0.39
C SER A 141 19.51 15.17 -1.10
N LEU A 142 19.34 16.25 -1.86
CA LEU A 142 19.35 16.23 -3.31
C LEU A 142 20.67 16.79 -3.79
N VAL A 143 21.42 16.02 -4.56
CA VAL A 143 22.67 16.44 -5.18
C VAL A 143 22.42 16.60 -6.68
N TYR A 144 22.72 17.78 -7.19
CA TYR A 144 22.60 18.10 -8.61
C TYR A 144 23.96 18.55 -9.15
N PRO A 145 24.23 18.30 -10.43
CA PRO A 145 25.32 18.96 -11.10
C PRO A 145 24.95 20.43 -11.34
N ARG A 146 25.92 21.34 -11.18
CA ARG A 146 25.78 22.76 -11.50
C ARG A 146 25.72 22.98 -13.01
N SER A 147 26.46 22.17 -13.77
CA SER A 147 26.33 22.06 -15.22
C SER A 147 25.22 21.07 -15.56
N GLY A 148 24.27 21.47 -16.41
CA GLY A 148 23.10 20.65 -16.75
C GLY A 148 23.38 19.43 -17.65
N GLU A 149 24.64 19.18 -18.00
CA GLU A 149 25.06 18.16 -18.97
C GLU A 149 25.49 16.84 -18.34
N THR A 150 25.65 16.79 -17.02
CA THR A 150 26.16 15.59 -16.32
C THR A 150 25.04 14.60 -16.02
N SER A 151 25.30 13.31 -16.27
CA SER A 151 24.33 12.23 -15.98
C SER A 151 24.28 11.87 -14.49
N SER A 152 23.16 11.30 -14.03
CA SER A 152 23.01 10.85 -12.63
C SER A 152 24.01 9.76 -12.22
N GLU A 153 24.59 9.05 -13.20
CA GLU A 153 25.62 8.03 -12.97
C GLU A 153 26.98 8.70 -12.73
N GLU A 154 27.35 9.65 -13.58
CA GLU A 154 28.57 10.45 -13.39
C GLU A 154 28.56 11.23 -12.08
N VAL A 155 27.42 11.82 -11.69
CA VAL A 155 27.30 12.50 -10.39
C VAL A 155 27.53 11.53 -9.23
N LYS A 156 27.00 10.31 -9.33
CA LYS A 156 27.19 9.28 -8.31
C LYS A 156 28.65 8.86 -8.23
N ASP A 157 29.29 8.63 -9.38
CA ASP A 157 30.68 8.19 -9.45
C ASP A 157 31.64 9.28 -8.96
N THR A 158 31.40 10.53 -9.35
CA THR A 158 32.16 11.69 -8.87
C THR A 158 32.02 11.83 -7.36
N LEU A 159 30.81 11.67 -6.84
CA LEU A 159 30.58 11.70 -5.40
C LEU A 159 31.36 10.58 -4.67
N ILE A 160 31.33 9.35 -5.19
CA ILE A 160 32.05 8.22 -4.56
C ILE A 160 33.58 8.39 -4.64
N LYS A 161 34.08 8.99 -5.74
CA LYS A 161 35.52 9.20 -5.96
C LYS A 161 36.08 10.34 -5.13
N GLU A 162 35.38 11.48 -5.10
CA GLU A 162 35.89 12.72 -4.51
C GLU A 162 35.42 12.95 -3.06
N VAL A 163 34.29 12.34 -2.66
CA VAL A 163 33.83 12.34 -1.28
C VAL A 163 34.17 11.01 -0.64
N ASP A 164 35.05 11.06 0.34
CA ASP A 164 35.35 9.93 1.22
C ASP A 164 34.20 9.70 2.21
N LEU A 165 33.08 9.17 1.71
CA LEU A 165 31.87 8.84 2.48
C LEU A 165 32.19 7.89 3.66
N SER A 166 33.21 7.05 3.50
CA SER A 166 33.73 6.13 4.52
C SER A 166 34.49 6.84 5.65
N LYS A 167 35.29 7.88 5.34
CA LYS A 167 36.03 8.65 6.38
C LYS A 167 35.08 9.53 7.19
N ALA A 168 34.06 10.09 6.55
CA ALA A 168 33.07 10.93 7.20
C ALA A 168 32.10 10.15 8.13
N LYS A 169 32.17 8.81 8.16
CA LYS A 169 31.25 7.90 8.89
C LYS A 169 29.79 8.27 8.65
N LEU A 170 29.43 8.54 7.39
CA LEU A 170 28.09 8.94 7.01
C LEU A 170 27.17 7.72 6.94
N GLY A 171 26.11 7.73 7.74
CA GLY A 171 25.07 6.71 7.68
C GLY A 171 24.19 6.86 6.44
N ILE A 172 24.65 6.43 5.27
CA ILE A 172 23.83 6.38 4.05
C ILE A 172 22.93 5.15 4.09
N LYS A 173 21.64 5.36 3.82
CA LYS A 173 20.62 4.31 3.74
C LYS A 173 20.30 3.93 2.30
N ASN A 174 20.20 4.92 1.41
CA ASN A 174 19.86 4.67 0.01
C ASN A 174 20.34 5.82 -0.89
N ILE A 175 20.69 5.52 -2.14
CA ILE A 175 21.02 6.49 -3.19
C ILE A 175 20.17 6.16 -4.41
N ARG A 176 19.35 7.12 -4.88
CA ARG A 176 18.50 6.96 -6.07
C ARG A 176 18.77 8.05 -7.10
N LYS A 177 18.62 7.72 -8.38
CA LYS A 177 18.68 8.69 -9.48
C LYS A 177 17.41 9.57 -9.47
N ILE A 178 17.53 10.84 -9.84
CA ILE A 178 16.42 11.78 -9.99
C ILE A 178 16.56 12.56 -11.30
N SER A 179 15.48 13.23 -11.72
CA SER A 179 15.46 14.06 -12.93
C SER A 179 16.59 15.09 -12.95
N LYS A 180 16.96 15.60 -14.14
CA LYS A 180 18.01 16.62 -14.34
C LYS A 180 19.42 16.14 -13.90
N GLY A 181 19.74 14.88 -14.16
CA GLY A 181 21.06 14.33 -13.87
C GLY A 181 21.41 14.26 -12.37
N GLY A 182 20.45 14.50 -11.47
CA GLY A 182 20.71 14.52 -10.04
C GLY A 182 20.65 13.14 -9.39
N ILE A 183 21.05 13.10 -8.11
CA ILE A 183 20.85 11.96 -7.22
C ILE A 183 20.20 12.42 -5.91
N ALA A 184 19.40 11.55 -5.30
CA ALA A 184 18.83 11.75 -3.96
C ALA A 184 19.43 10.73 -2.99
N ILE A 185 20.00 11.23 -1.91
CA ILE A 185 20.70 10.45 -0.90
C ILE A 185 19.88 10.47 0.39
N GLU A 186 19.46 9.31 0.85
CA GLU A 186 18.79 9.14 2.14
C GLU A 186 19.82 8.80 3.22
N CYS A 187 19.85 9.59 4.28
CA CYS A 187 20.68 9.42 5.45
C CYS A 187 19.88 8.79 6.60
N ARG A 188 20.58 8.12 7.52
CA ARG A 188 19.99 7.52 8.73
C ARG A 188 19.59 8.56 9.77
N SER A 189 20.30 9.69 9.85
CA SER A 189 20.04 10.75 10.81
C SER A 189 20.14 12.15 10.19
N ASN A 190 19.58 13.15 10.88
CA ASN A 190 19.73 14.56 10.49
C ASN A 190 21.19 15.02 10.62
N LYS A 191 21.94 14.49 11.60
CA LYS A 191 23.37 14.79 11.77
C LYS A 191 24.19 14.35 10.55
N ASP A 192 23.89 13.18 9.99
CA ASP A 192 24.55 12.69 8.78
C ASP A 192 24.15 13.52 7.56
N LEU A 193 22.91 14.00 7.50
CA LEU A 193 22.45 14.89 6.43
C LEU A 193 23.21 16.22 6.43
N GLY A 194 23.42 16.84 7.60
CA GLY A 194 24.20 18.07 7.74
C GLY A 194 25.65 17.89 7.29
N LYS A 195 26.32 16.85 7.81
CA LYS A 195 27.69 16.50 7.39
C LYS A 195 27.82 16.28 5.89
N LEU A 196 26.85 15.59 5.27
CA LEU A 196 26.85 15.36 3.82
C LEU A 196 26.73 16.68 3.03
N LEU A 197 25.92 17.62 3.50
CA LEU A 197 25.80 18.94 2.87
C LEU A 197 27.11 19.72 2.98
N ASP A 198 27.72 19.71 4.16
CA ASP A 198 28.99 20.39 4.40
C ASP A 198 30.11 19.77 3.55
N GLU A 199 30.20 18.44 3.50
CA GLU A 199 31.22 17.74 2.73
C GLU A 199 31.10 18.01 1.22
N ILE A 200 29.88 18.11 0.69
CA ILE A 200 29.68 18.39 -0.75
C ILE A 200 29.90 19.87 -1.06
N ASN A 201 29.35 20.77 -0.24
CA ASN A 201 29.36 22.19 -0.55
C ASN A 201 30.63 22.91 -0.09
N ALA A 202 31.35 22.41 0.92
CA ALA A 202 32.59 22.99 1.43
C ALA A 202 33.84 22.41 0.75
N ASN A 203 33.76 21.22 0.14
CA ASN A 203 34.89 20.62 -0.57
C ASN A 203 35.10 21.32 -1.92
N GLN A 204 36.20 22.08 -2.04
CA GLN A 204 36.55 22.85 -3.24
C GLN A 204 36.63 22.02 -4.53
N LYS A 205 36.89 20.71 -4.44
CA LYS A 205 37.00 19.83 -5.61
C LYS A 205 35.66 19.57 -6.28
N ILE A 206 34.58 19.56 -5.51
CA ILE A 206 33.24 19.18 -5.98
C ILE A 206 32.20 20.28 -5.81
N SER A 207 32.42 21.29 -4.97
CA SER A 207 31.45 22.37 -4.76
C SER A 207 31.26 23.25 -6.02
N THR A 208 32.23 23.21 -6.93
CA THR A 208 32.21 23.88 -8.24
C THR A 208 31.41 23.12 -9.29
N THR A 209 31.28 21.79 -9.16
CA THR A 209 30.62 20.91 -10.13
C THR A 209 29.28 20.38 -9.63
N LEU A 210 29.15 20.15 -8.33
CA LEU A 210 27.99 19.59 -7.66
C LEU A 210 27.47 20.55 -6.58
N GLU A 211 26.15 20.49 -6.36
CA GLU A 211 25.48 21.22 -5.30
C GLU A 211 24.56 20.27 -4.55
N ALA A 212 24.75 20.18 -3.23
CA ALA A 212 23.85 19.44 -2.35
C ALA A 212 22.88 20.40 -1.65
N ARG A 213 21.59 20.05 -1.66
CA ARG A 213 20.53 20.83 -1.02
C ARG A 213 19.44 19.97 -0.41
N ILE A 214 18.80 20.51 0.62
CA ILE A 214 17.64 19.87 1.26
C ILE A 214 16.41 20.03 0.34
N PRO A 215 15.59 18.98 0.13
CA PRO A 215 14.32 19.10 -0.57
C PRO A 215 13.42 20.16 0.07
N ALA A 216 12.97 21.13 -0.73
CA ALA A 216 12.02 22.14 -0.27
C ALA A 216 10.66 21.50 0.04
N LYS A 217 10.10 21.83 1.21
CA LYS A 217 8.72 21.46 1.55
C LYS A 217 7.77 22.22 0.64
N LYS A 218 6.85 21.51 -0.01
CA LYS A 218 5.78 22.11 -0.82
C LYS A 218 4.53 22.28 0.03
N LEU A 219 3.82 23.39 -0.18
CA LEU A 219 2.51 23.60 0.44
C LEU A 219 1.50 22.56 -0.09
N PRO A 220 0.57 22.09 0.76
CA PRO A 220 -0.54 21.25 0.31
C PRO A 220 -1.31 21.92 -0.83
N ARG A 221 -1.74 21.11 -1.81
CA ARG A 221 -2.55 21.58 -2.95
C ARG A 221 -3.89 20.89 -2.88
N VAL A 222 -4.96 21.68 -2.97
CA VAL A 222 -6.35 21.19 -3.02
C VAL A 222 -6.91 21.53 -4.41
N ILE A 223 -7.70 20.61 -4.96
CA ILE A 223 -8.46 20.83 -6.19
C ILE A 223 -9.94 20.69 -5.81
N GLN A 224 -10.73 21.70 -6.14
CA GLN A 224 -12.18 21.69 -5.97
C GLN A 224 -12.83 21.48 -7.33
N TYR A 225 -13.67 20.46 -7.43
CA TYR A 225 -14.44 20.14 -8.62
C TYR A 225 -15.86 20.73 -8.51
N ASP A 226 -16.57 20.74 -9.65
CA ASP A 226 -17.98 21.15 -9.75
C ASP A 226 -18.26 22.57 -9.23
N VAL A 227 -17.29 23.47 -9.43
CA VAL A 227 -17.49 24.90 -9.23
C VAL A 227 -18.19 25.47 -10.46
N ASP A 228 -19.30 26.16 -10.25
CA ASP A 228 -20.03 26.84 -11.31
C ASP A 228 -19.11 27.84 -12.04
N LYS A 229 -19.15 27.84 -13.37
CA LYS A 229 -18.34 28.71 -14.24
C LYS A 229 -18.58 30.20 -13.99
N THR A 230 -19.74 30.55 -13.44
CA THR A 230 -20.10 31.92 -13.08
C THR A 230 -19.35 32.43 -11.85
N VAL A 231 -18.83 31.53 -11.01
CA VAL A 231 -18.07 31.90 -9.81
C VAL A 231 -16.69 32.39 -10.21
N THR A 232 -16.40 33.64 -9.89
CA THR A 232 -15.08 34.23 -10.14
C THR A 232 -14.03 33.68 -9.16
N ARG A 233 -12.76 33.81 -9.55
CA ARG A 233 -11.62 33.39 -8.74
C ARG A 233 -11.60 34.08 -7.37
N GLU A 234 -11.88 35.36 -7.36
CA GLU A 234 -11.83 36.23 -6.19
C GLU A 234 -12.96 35.86 -5.22
N GLN A 235 -14.16 35.61 -5.74
CA GLN A 235 -15.30 35.15 -4.95
C GLN A 235 -15.06 33.77 -4.33
N LEU A 236 -14.47 32.84 -5.09
CA LEU A 236 -14.15 31.50 -4.57
C LEU A 236 -13.13 31.59 -3.44
N LEU A 237 -12.04 32.35 -3.64
CA LEU A 237 -11.02 32.57 -2.62
C LEU A 237 -11.62 33.18 -1.36
N SER A 238 -12.41 34.26 -1.50
CA SER A 238 -13.07 34.93 -0.38
C SER A 238 -13.98 33.98 0.40
N LYS A 239 -14.84 33.21 -0.29
CA LYS A 239 -15.74 32.26 0.37
C LYS A 239 -15.01 31.18 1.15
N ILE A 240 -13.96 30.59 0.57
CA ILE A 240 -13.15 29.55 1.24
C ILE A 240 -12.45 30.13 2.47
N THR A 241 -11.89 31.34 2.33
CA THR A 241 -11.20 32.03 3.42
C THR A 241 -12.16 32.32 4.58
N VAL A 242 -13.33 32.90 4.29
CA VAL A 242 -14.37 33.21 5.31
C VAL A 242 -14.89 31.94 5.97
N GLN A 243 -15.22 30.90 5.19
CA GLN A 243 -15.77 29.65 5.73
C GLN A 243 -14.82 28.93 6.69
N ASN A 244 -13.51 29.06 6.48
CA ASN A 244 -12.49 28.37 7.29
C ASN A 244 -11.76 29.31 8.25
N GLU A 245 -12.22 30.56 8.40
CA GLU A 245 -11.61 31.57 9.26
C GLU A 245 -10.10 31.75 8.97
N LEU A 246 -9.73 31.74 7.69
CA LEU A 246 -8.35 31.84 7.24
C LEU A 246 -7.97 33.32 6.97
N ASN A 247 -6.67 33.60 6.94
CA ASN A 247 -6.17 34.87 6.44
C ASN A 247 -6.10 34.86 4.91
N ASP A 248 -6.26 36.01 4.24
CA ASP A 248 -6.20 36.12 2.77
C ASP A 248 -4.87 35.65 2.17
N LYS A 249 -3.79 35.67 2.96
CA LYS A 249 -2.45 35.18 2.56
C LYS A 249 -2.24 33.68 2.77
N ALA A 250 -3.20 32.99 3.40
CA ALA A 250 -3.08 31.57 3.71
C ALA A 250 -3.29 30.66 2.48
N LEU A 251 -3.97 31.17 1.45
CA LEU A 251 -4.32 30.42 0.25
C LEU A 251 -3.80 31.11 -1.01
N LYS A 252 -3.22 30.31 -1.91
CA LYS A 252 -2.79 30.76 -3.24
C LYS A 252 -3.50 29.96 -4.30
N VAL A 253 -4.30 30.64 -5.13
CA VAL A 253 -4.91 30.02 -6.31
C VAL A 253 -3.84 29.81 -7.39
N LEU A 254 -3.69 28.57 -7.86
CA LEU A 254 -2.61 28.15 -8.75
C LEU A 254 -3.01 28.03 -10.24
N PHE A 255 -4.30 27.99 -10.57
CA PHE A 255 -4.80 27.87 -11.94
C PHE A 255 -6.14 28.58 -12.10
N ASN A 256 -6.48 28.95 -13.34
CA ASN A 256 -7.80 29.52 -13.67
C ASN A 256 -8.88 28.42 -13.66
N ILE A 257 -10.14 28.78 -13.38
CA ILE A 257 -11.30 27.90 -13.15
C ILE A 257 -11.70 27.04 -14.39
N ASN A 258 -10.87 26.98 -15.43
CA ASN A 258 -11.11 26.17 -16.61
C ASN A 258 -10.58 24.74 -16.41
N ALA A 259 -11.32 23.93 -15.66
CA ALA A 259 -11.08 22.50 -15.59
C ALA A 259 -11.71 21.79 -16.81
N ARG A 260 -10.96 20.82 -17.35
CA ARG A 260 -11.23 19.95 -18.51
C ARG A 260 -12.70 19.91 -18.92
N ALA A 261 -12.99 20.39 -20.13
CA ALA A 261 -14.28 20.18 -20.76
C ALA A 261 -14.59 18.68 -20.78
N HIS A 262 -15.61 18.25 -20.04
CA HIS A 262 -16.28 16.99 -20.31
C HIS A 262 -16.98 17.17 -21.66
N ASN A 263 -16.30 16.79 -22.74
CA ASN A 263 -17.00 16.49 -23.98
C ASN A 263 -17.88 15.26 -23.68
N LYS A 264 -19.19 15.48 -23.63
CA LYS A 264 -20.20 14.43 -23.68
C LYS A 264 -20.42 14.03 -25.13
#